data_AF-A0A2S6U6Z2-F1
#
_entry.id   AF-A0A2S6U6Z2-F1
#
_cell.length_a   1.000
_cell.length_b   1.000
_cell.length_c   1.000
_cell.angle_alpha   90.00
_cell.angle_beta   90.00
_cell.angle_gamma   90.00
#
_symmetry.space_group_name_H-M   'P 1'
#
loop_
_entity.id
_entity.type
_entity.pdbx_description
1 polymer ?
#
loop_
_entity_poly.entity_id
_entity_poly.type
_entity_poly.pdbx_seq_one_letter_code
_entity_poly.pdbx_strand_id
1 'polypeptide(L)' 'MGQQFGVQAIGVAATVAWSVIFTFIIVKVTMAVAGLRASEDEIIEGLDVSSHGESGYSL' A
#
# COMPACT_ATOMS: atom_id res chain seq x y z
N MET A 1 30.91 18.54 10.95
CA MET A 1 30.40 17.15 10.91
C MET A 1 29.09 16.99 11.67
N GLY A 2 28.99 17.33 12.97
CA GLY A 2 27.76 17.10 13.77
C GLY A 2 26.49 17.86 13.32
N GLN A 3 26.62 19.06 12.75
CA GLN A 3 25.47 19.87 12.33
C GLN A 3 24.74 19.29 11.10
N GLN A 4 25.46 18.68 10.15
CA GLN A 4 24.84 18.05 8.97
C GLN A 4 24.03 16.81 9.36
N PHE A 5 24.48 16.04 10.35
CA PHE A 5 23.75 14.87 10.84
C PHE A 5 22.36 15.25 11.38
N GLY A 6 22.27 16.32 12.17
CA GLY A 6 20.99 16.80 12.71
C GLY A 6 20.01 17.23 11.62
N VAL A 7 20.48 17.95 10.60
CA VAL A 7 19.64 18.37 9.45
C VAL A 7 19.11 17.16 8.69
N GLN A 8 19.96 16.16 8.43
CA GLN A 8 19.55 14.95 7.73
C GLN A 8 18.57 14.11 8.55
N ALA A 9 18.79 13.98 9.87
CA ALA A 9 17.86 13.28 10.75
C ALA A 9 16.46 13.92 10.74
N ILE A 10 16.38 15.26 10.75
CA ILE A 10 15.10 15.98 10.64
C ILE A 10 14.45 15.71 9.28
N GLY A 11 15.22 15.74 8.19
CA GLY A 11 14.72 15.42 6.85
C GLY A 11 14.10 14.02 6.78
N VAL A 12 14.80 13.01 7.30
CA VAL A 12 14.30 11.63 7.35
C VAL A 12 13.04 11.52 8.23
N ALA A 13 13.04 12.13 9.40
CA ALA A 13 11.88 12.10 10.29
C ALA A 13 10.65 12.76 9.64
N ALA A 14 10.85 13.87 8.94
CA ALA A 14 9.79 14.57 8.22
C ALA A 14 9.21 13.74 7.08
N THR A 15 10.05 13.09 6.26
CA THR A 15 9.58 12.25 5.14
C THR A 15 8.87 11.00 5.63
N VAL A 16 9.36 10.36 6.69
CA VAL A 16 8.70 9.21 7.33
C VAL A 16 7.34 9.62 7.88
N ALA A 17 7.28 10.70 8.67
CA ALA A 17 6.03 11.16 9.27
C ALA A 17 5.00 11.52 8.19
N TRP A 18 5.41 12.28 7.17
CA TRP A 18 4.56 12.61 6.03
C TRP A 18 4.03 11.36 5.31
N SER A 19 4.93 10.45 4.94
CA SER A 19 4.55 9.25 4.19
C SER A 19 3.60 8.36 4.99
N VAL A 20 3.86 8.17 6.29
CA VAL A 20 3.00 7.36 7.16
C VAL A 20 1.62 8.00 7.32
N ILE A 21 1.55 9.29 7.65
CA ILE A 21 0.27 9.99 7.89
C ILE A 21 -0.59 9.99 6.64
N PHE A 22 -0.07 10.44 5.52
CA PHE A 22 -0.87 10.57 4.29
C PHE A 22 -1.21 9.20 3.69
N THR A 23 -0.29 8.24 3.71
CA THR A 23 -0.61 6.87 3.26
C THR A 23 -1.69 6.26 4.14
N PHE A 24 -1.62 6.44 5.47
CA PHE A 24 -2.65 5.93 6.37
C PHE A 24 -4.03 6.54 6.06
N ILE A 25 -4.11 7.85 5.85
CA ILE A 25 -5.35 8.54 5.47
C ILE A 25 -5.87 7.98 4.14
N ILE A 26 -5.03 7.91 3.11
CA ILE A 26 -5.42 7.41 1.78
C ILE A 26 -5.94 5.98 1.89
N VAL A 27 -5.20 5.08 2.55
CA VAL A 27 -5.60 3.68 2.74
C VAL A 27 -6.96 3.59 3.43
N LYS A 28 -7.19 4.35 4.50
CA LYS A 28 -8.46 4.33 5.24
C LYS A 28 -9.63 4.86 4.42
N VAL A 29 -9.43 5.96 3.70
CA VAL A 29 -10.46 6.55 2.84
C VAL A 29 -10.80 5.61 1.69
N THR A 30 -9.79 5.09 0.98
CA THR A 30 -9.99 4.15 -0.13
C THR A 30 -10.70 2.88 0.35
N MET A 31 -10.29 2.33 1.50
CA MET A 31 -10.95 1.16 2.10
C MET A 31 -12.44 1.42 2.41
N ALA A 32 -12.79 2.62 2.86
CA ALA A 32 -14.17 2.97 3.20
C ALA A 32 -15.05 3.25 1.96
N VAL A 33 -14.46 3.76 0.87
CA VAL A 33 -15.22 4.20 -0.32
C VAL A 33 -15.28 3.15 -1.43
N ALA A 34 -14.17 2.44 -1.69
CA ALA A 34 -14.04 1.53 -2.82
C ALA A 34 -13.71 0.09 -2.43
N GLY A 35 -13.28 -0.15 -1.19
CA GLY A 35 -12.56 -1.37 -0.84
C GLY A 35 -11.12 -1.33 -1.36
N LEU A 36 -10.20 -2.04 -0.70
CA LEU A 36 -8.77 -2.01 -1.05
C LEU A 36 -8.14 -3.41 -1.23
N ARG A 37 -8.72 -4.43 -0.61
CA ARG A 37 -8.20 -5.80 -0.63
C ARG A 37 -9.31 -6.74 -1.08
N ALA A 38 -8.98 -7.68 -1.96
CA ALA A 38 -9.85 -8.79 -2.31
C ALA A 38 -10.21 -9.63 -1.07
N SER A 39 -11.35 -10.30 -1.14
CA SER A 39 -11.78 -11.26 -0.13
C SER A 39 -10.84 -12.47 -0.07
N GLU A 40 -10.91 -13.22 1.02
CA GLU A 40 -10.06 -14.41 1.21
C GLU A 40 -10.35 -15.49 0.16
N ASP A 41 -11.61 -15.66 -0.20
CA ASP A 41 -12.04 -16.61 -1.25
C ASP A 41 -11.48 -16.22 -2.62
N GLU A 42 -11.56 -14.94 -3.00
CA GLU A 42 -11.01 -14.43 -4.27
C GLU A 42 -9.48 -14.59 -4.36
N ILE A 43 -8.78 -14.51 -3.22
CA ILE A 43 -7.33 -14.73 -3.14
C ILE A 43 -7.00 -16.22 -3.27
N ILE A 44 -7.81 -17.10 -2.67
CA ILE A 44 -7.66 -18.56 -2.76
C ILE A 44 -7.92 -19.04 -4.20
N GLU A 45 -8.96 -18.51 -4.85
CA GLU A 45 -9.29 -18.81 -6.24
C GLU A 45 -8.25 -18.23 -7.22
N GLY A 46 -7.65 -17.09 -6.87
CA GLY A 46 -6.66 -16.38 -7.65
C GLY A 46 -7.27 -15.20 -8.42
N LEU A 47 -6.58 -14.05 -8.40
CA LEU A 47 -7.08 -12.79 -8.96
C LEU A 47 -7.25 -12.81 -10.49
N ASP A 48 -6.48 -13.64 -11.19
CA ASP A 48 -6.66 -13.81 -12.64
C ASP A 48 -8.05 -14.41 -12.92
N VAL A 49 -8.47 -15.41 -12.14
CA VAL A 49 -9.78 -16.04 -12.28
C VAL A 49 -10.87 -15.15 -11.72
N SER A 50 -10.73 -14.71 -10.46
CA SER A 50 -11.80 -14.00 -9.75
C SER A 50 -12.02 -12.55 -10.23
N SER A 51 -10.97 -11.86 -10.68
CA SER A 51 -11.07 -10.46 -11.15
C SER A 51 -11.00 -10.30 -12.67
N HIS A 52 -10.35 -11.22 -13.38
CA HIS A 52 -10.15 -11.11 -14.84
C HIS A 52 -10.84 -12.21 -15.65
N GLY A 53 -11.33 -13.29 -15.01
CA GLY A 53 -11.95 -14.42 -15.70
C GLY A 53 -10.97 -15.25 -16.54
N GLU A 54 -9.68 -15.12 -16.29
CA GLU A 54 -8.61 -15.73 -17.07
C GLU A 54 -7.85 -16.77 -16.25
N SER A 55 -7.31 -17.80 -16.91
CA SER A 55 -6.33 -18.70 -16.31
C SER A 55 -4.98 -18.40 -16.93
N GLY A 56 -3.98 -18.08 -16.11
CA GLY A 56 -2.63 -17.72 -16.58
C GLY A 56 -1.92 -18.82 -17.36
N TYR A 57 -2.36 -20.08 -17.21
CA TYR A 57 -1.84 -21.22 -17.97
C TYR A 57 -2.96 -22.22 -18.29
N SER A 58 -3.13 -22.56 -19.56
CA SER A 58 -3.89 -23.73 -20.00
C SER A 58 -2.93 -24.87 -20.30
N LEU A 59 -2.67 -25.75 -19.32
CA LEU A 59 -1.95 -27.00 -19.53
C LEU A 59 -2.92 -28.13 -19.91
#